data_AF-A0A939T6P0-F1
#
_entry.id   AF-A0A939T6P0-F1
#
_cell.length_a   1.000
_cell.length_b   1.000
_cell.length_c   1.000
_cell.angle_alpha   90.00
_cell.angle_beta   90.00
_cell.angle_gamma   90.00
#
_symmetry.space_group_name_H-M   'P 1'
#
loop_
_entity.id
_entity.type
_entity.pdbx_description
1 polymer ?
#
loop_
_entity_poly.entity_id
_entity_poly.type
_entity_poly.pdbx_seq_one_letter_code
_entity_poly.pdbx_strand_id
1 'polypeptide(L)'
;MTTDANGYLATHYDLDQDPAISVPAQFTSGRHSVLRVTEGFLRRSGNVGRCIDSPTALGLKVADQGDERTRVSFRLSLDRHTESYWDRYVDESVSREEASKPRLVLVCAQRSLRGAALLVPKPSGKGRSIGEVAIDLAPGEVPPDGLALTELWGSNEWSGTHGWAGAPAALGIHSLDEVLAPAATIGMVVNGISIARSDTATTHTLGRKVDARTAERLGLVSTGGLNAKMLTEQGATRLTGGMMVVNPCTDAPVRLRFDWARAAAAGRTSTGDPRWKRHMDRARRKAWRVAQRGIDAAPLRRTPDRLQIGMITLGDGRVTSLSATYREEGGFEVTVPHSEEPFLLTFGQADGTGQPRLLKLVNLVRL
;
A
#
# COMPACT_ATOMS: atom_id res chain seq x y z
N MET A 1 -23.61 4.48 -35.15
CA MET A 1 -22.63 3.68 -34.40
C MET A 1 -21.45 3.46 -35.30
N THR A 2 -20.32 4.09 -34.97
CA THR A 2 -19.06 3.90 -35.68
C THR A 2 -18.39 2.65 -35.12
N THR A 3 -17.79 1.85 -36.00
CA THR A 3 -16.94 0.74 -35.61
C THR A 3 -15.48 1.11 -35.80
N ASP A 4 -14.57 0.56 -35.00
CA ASP A 4 -13.13 0.70 -35.20
C ASP A 4 -12.67 -0.06 -36.46
N ALA A 5 -11.36 -0.01 -36.76
CA ALA A 5 -10.77 -0.70 -37.90
C ALA A 5 -10.94 -2.24 -37.86
N ASN A 6 -11.31 -2.79 -36.69
CA ASN A 6 -11.50 -4.22 -36.44
C ASN A 6 -12.97 -4.61 -36.30
N GLY A 7 -13.92 -3.69 -36.54
CA GLY A 7 -15.36 -3.96 -36.48
C GLY A 7 -15.96 -3.96 -35.07
N TYR A 8 -15.20 -3.60 -34.03
CA TYR A 8 -15.74 -3.39 -32.68
C TYR A 8 -16.46 -2.05 -32.62
N LEU A 9 -17.45 -1.91 -31.72
CA LEU A 9 -18.08 -0.62 -31.47
C LEU A 9 -17.02 0.38 -31.00
N ALA A 10 -16.78 1.42 -31.80
CA ALA A 10 -15.82 2.47 -31.46
C ALA A 10 -16.32 3.18 -30.21
N THR A 11 -15.52 3.11 -29.16
CA THR A 11 -15.73 3.87 -27.93
C THR A 11 -15.31 5.32 -28.16
N HIS A 12 -15.67 6.22 -27.24
CA HIS A 12 -15.17 7.61 -27.28
C HIS A 12 -13.63 7.67 -27.31
N TYR A 13 -12.95 6.64 -26.80
CA TYR A 13 -11.50 6.53 -26.86
C TYR A 13 -10.96 6.42 -28.30
N ASP A 14 -11.62 5.63 -29.14
CA ASP A 14 -11.20 5.34 -30.52
C ASP A 14 -11.44 6.52 -31.45
N LEU A 15 -12.35 7.43 -31.06
CA LEU A 15 -12.78 8.58 -31.84
C LEU A 15 -12.07 9.89 -31.42
N ASP A 16 -11.56 9.96 -30.19
CA ASP A 16 -10.87 11.14 -29.68
C ASP A 16 -9.41 11.21 -30.16
N GLN A 17 -9.16 12.14 -31.09
CA GLN A 17 -7.82 12.46 -31.63
C GLN A 17 -6.90 13.19 -30.66
N ASP A 18 -7.31 13.37 -29.41
CA ASP A 18 -6.49 14.07 -28.43
C ASP A 18 -5.08 13.45 -28.38
N PRO A 19 -4.03 14.29 -28.38
CA PRO A 19 -2.68 13.80 -28.47
C PRO A 19 -2.31 12.99 -27.25
N ALA A 20 -1.55 11.91 -27.48
CA ALA A 20 -0.95 11.13 -26.42
C ALA A 20 0.02 12.01 -25.62
N ILE A 21 0.09 11.82 -24.29
CA ILE A 21 0.92 12.69 -23.47
C ILE A 21 2.41 12.40 -23.66
N SER A 22 3.22 13.46 -23.74
CA SER A 22 4.67 13.33 -23.65
C SER A 22 5.10 12.87 -22.26
N VAL A 23 6.06 11.94 -22.20
CA VAL A 23 6.70 11.49 -20.95
C VAL A 23 8.01 12.28 -20.75
N PRO A 24 8.34 12.75 -19.53
CA PRO A 24 7.63 12.54 -18.27
C PRO A 24 6.39 13.45 -18.09
N ALA A 25 5.41 12.96 -17.33
CA ALA A 25 4.18 13.68 -17.01
C ALA A 25 3.73 13.44 -15.56
N GLN A 26 3.02 14.41 -14.99
CA GLN A 26 2.39 14.27 -13.68
C GLN A 26 0.97 14.83 -13.68
N PHE A 27 0.05 14.03 -13.14
CA PHE A 27 -1.36 14.34 -13.04
C PHE A 27 -1.75 14.46 -11.58
N THR A 28 -2.32 15.59 -11.22
CA THR A 28 -2.86 15.85 -9.88
C THR A 28 -4.33 16.27 -9.92
N SER A 29 -4.96 16.16 -11.09
CA SER A 29 -6.35 16.53 -11.35
C SER A 29 -6.96 15.55 -12.36
N GLY A 30 -8.19 15.11 -12.09
CA GLY A 30 -8.98 14.27 -12.98
C GLY A 30 -9.59 15.01 -14.16
N ARG A 31 -9.41 16.34 -14.23
CA ARG A 31 -9.84 17.14 -15.39
C ARG A 31 -8.91 17.00 -16.59
N HIS A 32 -7.80 16.29 -16.45
CA HIS A 32 -6.87 16.12 -17.56
C HIS A 32 -7.52 15.29 -18.67
N SER A 33 -7.51 15.79 -19.90
CA SER A 33 -8.17 15.14 -21.05
C SER A 33 -7.61 13.75 -21.34
N VAL A 34 -6.31 13.55 -21.10
CA VAL A 34 -5.61 12.27 -21.33
C VAL A 34 -6.07 11.12 -20.44
N LEU A 35 -6.82 11.40 -19.36
CA LEU A 35 -7.51 10.37 -18.59
C LEU A 35 -8.77 9.96 -19.38
N ARG A 36 -8.79 8.74 -19.92
CA ARG A 36 -9.83 8.28 -20.87
C ARG A 36 -10.79 7.30 -20.25
N VAL A 37 -10.27 6.20 -19.71
CA VAL A 37 -11.07 5.17 -19.04
C VAL A 37 -11.13 5.49 -17.56
N THR A 38 -12.34 5.57 -17.01
CA THR A 38 -12.59 5.73 -15.58
C THR A 38 -13.81 4.91 -15.22
N GLU A 39 -13.62 3.61 -15.02
CA GLU A 39 -14.66 2.70 -14.53
C GLU A 39 -14.55 2.59 -13.02
N GLY A 40 -15.69 2.66 -12.31
CA GLY A 40 -15.69 2.68 -10.85
C GLY A 40 -15.00 3.92 -10.25
N PHE A 41 -14.89 5.04 -11.00
CA PHE A 41 -14.07 6.18 -10.59
C PHE A 41 -14.71 7.55 -10.85
N LEU A 42 -14.72 8.40 -9.81
CA LEU A 42 -15.15 9.79 -9.89
C LEU A 42 -13.96 10.75 -10.00
N ARG A 43 -13.83 11.40 -11.17
CA ARG A 43 -12.82 12.43 -11.44
C ARG A 43 -13.04 13.69 -10.61
N ARG A 44 -11.96 14.37 -10.19
CA ARG A 44 -12.04 15.60 -9.37
C ARG A 44 -11.01 16.65 -9.82
N SER A 45 -11.16 17.89 -9.35
CA SER A 45 -10.25 19.00 -9.71
C SER A 45 -9.05 19.18 -8.75
N GLY A 46 -9.12 18.65 -7.52
CA GLY A 46 -8.07 18.78 -6.50
C GLY A 46 -7.23 17.52 -6.25
N ASN A 47 -7.57 16.43 -6.96
CA ASN A 47 -6.84 15.17 -7.06
C ASN A 47 -7.29 14.50 -8.37
N VAL A 48 -6.67 13.39 -8.76
CA VAL A 48 -7.10 12.66 -9.96
C VAL A 48 -8.54 12.17 -9.78
N GLY A 49 -8.88 11.64 -8.62
CA GLY A 49 -10.25 11.30 -8.30
C GLY A 49 -10.40 10.33 -7.15
N ARG A 50 -11.57 9.71 -7.06
CA ARG A 50 -11.93 8.76 -6.01
C ARG A 50 -12.59 7.53 -6.60
N CYS A 51 -12.19 6.37 -6.12
CA CYS A 51 -12.79 5.09 -6.45
C CYS A 51 -14.16 4.98 -5.77
N ILE A 52 -15.18 4.60 -6.53
CA ILE A 52 -16.55 4.34 -6.08
C ILE A 52 -16.96 2.89 -6.29
N ASP A 53 -16.08 2.08 -6.88
CA ASP A 53 -16.30 0.64 -7.08
C ASP A 53 -15.02 -0.15 -6.74
N SER A 54 -15.13 -1.47 -6.65
CA SER A 54 -14.02 -2.41 -6.49
C SER A 54 -14.25 -3.61 -7.42
N PRO A 55 -13.44 -3.81 -8.47
CA PRO A 55 -12.25 -3.05 -8.85
C PRO A 55 -12.54 -1.65 -9.45
N THR A 56 -11.49 -0.88 -9.72
CA THR A 56 -11.54 0.43 -10.39
C THR A 56 -10.54 0.47 -11.53
N ALA A 57 -10.93 0.96 -12.72
CA ALA A 57 -10.04 1.04 -13.88
C ALA A 57 -9.74 2.49 -14.29
N LEU A 58 -8.48 2.74 -14.68
CA LEU A 58 -7.94 4.02 -15.12
C LEU A 58 -7.14 3.83 -16.41
N GLY A 59 -7.52 4.54 -17.46
CA GLY A 59 -6.80 4.52 -18.75
C GLY A 59 -6.21 5.88 -19.07
N LEU A 60 -4.92 5.93 -19.41
CA LEU A 60 -4.19 7.14 -19.78
C LEU A 60 -3.67 7.02 -21.20
N LYS A 61 -3.85 8.07 -22.02
CA LYS A 61 -3.25 8.13 -23.36
C LYS A 61 -1.81 8.64 -23.26
N VAL A 62 -0.84 7.75 -23.42
CA VAL A 62 0.61 7.98 -23.26
C VAL A 62 1.29 7.86 -24.60
N ALA A 63 2.19 8.80 -24.92
CA ALA A 63 2.96 8.71 -26.15
C ALA A 63 3.83 7.45 -26.13
N ASP A 64 4.00 6.83 -27.29
CA ASP A 64 4.93 5.72 -27.45
C ASP A 64 6.34 6.14 -26.99
N GLN A 65 6.99 5.26 -26.23
CA GLN A 65 8.34 5.43 -25.72
C GLN A 65 9.36 4.58 -26.51
N GLY A 66 8.94 3.90 -27.58
CA GLY A 66 9.78 3.01 -28.36
C GLY A 66 10.29 1.85 -27.50
N ASP A 67 11.61 1.67 -27.49
CA ASP A 67 12.28 0.58 -26.75
C ASP A 67 12.46 0.87 -25.25
N GLU A 68 11.98 2.01 -24.75
CA GLU A 68 12.11 2.39 -23.33
C GLU A 68 10.93 1.85 -22.49
N ARG A 69 11.22 1.42 -21.26
CA ARG A 69 10.18 1.05 -20.29
C ARG A 69 9.45 2.29 -19.80
N THR A 70 8.16 2.15 -19.54
CA THR A 70 7.33 3.23 -18.98
C THR A 70 7.00 2.95 -17.52
N ARG A 71 7.43 3.82 -16.61
CA ARG A 71 7.04 3.75 -15.20
C ARG A 71 5.76 4.55 -14.98
N VAL A 72 4.78 3.92 -14.33
CA VAL A 72 3.57 4.57 -13.84
C VAL A 72 3.55 4.48 -12.32
N SER A 73 3.50 5.63 -11.65
CA SER A 73 3.42 5.68 -10.19
C SER A 73 2.11 6.30 -9.73
N PHE A 74 1.48 5.68 -8.74
CA PHE A 74 0.24 6.12 -8.12
C PHE A 74 0.50 6.58 -6.70
N ARG A 75 -0.07 7.73 -6.35
CA ARG A 75 -0.15 8.19 -4.95
C ARG A 75 -1.57 8.01 -4.44
N LEU A 76 -1.78 6.97 -3.65
CA LEU A 76 -3.08 6.55 -3.13
C LEU A 76 -3.29 7.07 -1.71
N SER A 77 -4.54 7.34 -1.31
CA SER A 77 -4.82 7.64 0.09
C SER A 77 -6.22 7.29 0.57
N LEU A 78 -6.32 7.04 1.87
CA LEU A 78 -7.59 7.00 2.61
C LEU A 78 -7.69 8.27 3.46
N ASP A 79 -8.70 9.09 3.19
CA ASP A 79 -8.97 10.34 3.90
C ASP A 79 -10.26 10.27 4.73
N ARG A 80 -10.62 11.39 5.36
CA ARG A 80 -11.80 11.51 6.21
C ARG A 80 -13.13 11.24 5.51
N HIS A 81 -13.17 11.22 4.17
CA HIS A 81 -14.38 10.98 3.40
C HIS A 81 -14.50 9.52 2.96
N THR A 82 -13.48 8.69 3.19
CA THR A 82 -13.47 7.26 2.83
C THR A 82 -14.69 6.54 3.41
N GLU A 83 -14.98 6.72 4.70
CA GLU A 83 -16.13 6.10 5.37
C GLU A 83 -17.47 6.53 4.76
N SER A 84 -17.64 7.81 4.41
CA SER A 84 -18.88 8.28 3.77
C SER A 84 -19.07 7.70 2.35
N TYR A 85 -17.99 7.40 1.64
CA TYR A 85 -18.08 6.73 0.35
C TYR A 85 -18.32 5.23 0.52
N TRP A 86 -17.73 4.61 1.54
CA TRP A 86 -18.04 3.24 1.93
C TRP A 86 -19.54 3.06 2.14
N ASP A 87 -20.13 3.87 3.02
CA ASP A 87 -21.56 3.82 3.35
C ASP A 87 -22.48 4.02 2.13
N ARG A 88 -21.99 4.66 1.07
CA ARG A 88 -22.79 5.00 -0.10
C ARG A 88 -22.71 3.96 -1.22
N TYR A 89 -21.57 3.30 -1.38
CA TYR A 89 -21.27 2.49 -2.57
C TYR A 89 -21.01 1.02 -2.25
N VAL A 90 -20.75 0.66 -0.99
CA VAL A 90 -20.67 -0.75 -0.58
C VAL A 90 -22.06 -1.27 -0.29
N ASP A 91 -22.30 -2.52 -0.69
CA ASP A 91 -23.54 -3.24 -0.41
C ASP A 91 -23.85 -3.28 1.11
N GLU A 92 -25.12 -3.10 1.47
CA GLU A 92 -25.59 -3.04 2.85
C GLU A 92 -25.33 -4.33 3.64
N SER A 93 -25.11 -5.47 2.97
CA SER A 93 -24.74 -6.73 3.60
C SER A 93 -23.33 -6.74 4.18
N VAL A 94 -22.46 -5.83 3.74
CA VAL A 94 -21.10 -5.70 4.28
C VAL A 94 -21.13 -4.77 5.49
N SER A 95 -20.68 -5.28 6.65
CA SER A 95 -20.66 -4.50 7.90
C SER A 95 -19.91 -3.19 7.74
N ARG A 96 -20.45 -2.12 8.34
CA ARG A 96 -19.78 -0.80 8.36
C ARG A 96 -18.43 -0.82 9.09
N GLU A 97 -18.21 -1.76 10.00
CA GLU A 97 -16.93 -1.90 10.71
C GLU A 97 -15.79 -2.28 9.75
N GLU A 98 -16.11 -2.95 8.65
CA GLU A 98 -15.19 -3.27 7.55
C GLU A 98 -14.56 -2.02 6.93
N ALA A 99 -15.26 -0.88 7.00
CA ALA A 99 -14.74 0.41 6.53
C ALA A 99 -13.39 0.76 7.17
N SER A 100 -13.19 0.35 8.42
CA SER A 100 -12.02 0.64 9.25
C SER A 100 -10.86 -0.35 9.08
N LYS A 101 -11.07 -1.46 8.37
CA LYS A 101 -10.02 -2.46 8.14
C LYS A 101 -8.95 -1.96 7.16
N PRO A 102 -7.71 -2.47 7.27
CA PRO A 102 -6.66 -2.29 6.27
C PRO A 102 -7.13 -2.60 4.85
N ARG A 103 -6.64 -1.82 3.88
CA ARG A 103 -6.94 -1.95 2.46
C ARG A 103 -5.72 -2.47 1.74
N LEU A 104 -5.76 -3.72 1.28
CA LEU A 104 -4.77 -4.25 0.35
C LEU A 104 -5.27 -3.99 -1.06
N VAL A 105 -4.58 -3.12 -1.77
CA VAL A 105 -4.90 -2.73 -3.15
C VAL A 105 -3.85 -3.33 -4.06
N LEU A 106 -4.29 -4.14 -5.00
CA LEU A 106 -3.47 -4.71 -6.06
C LEU A 106 -3.55 -3.82 -7.29
N VAL A 107 -2.40 -3.57 -7.91
CA VAL A 107 -2.28 -2.72 -9.10
C VAL A 107 -1.95 -3.62 -10.28
N CYS A 108 -2.91 -3.74 -11.18
CA CYS A 108 -2.75 -4.49 -12.41
C CYS A 108 -2.59 -3.52 -13.56
N ALA A 109 -1.71 -3.83 -14.50
CA ALA A 109 -1.61 -3.05 -15.73
C ALA A 109 -1.46 -3.98 -16.91
N GLN A 110 -2.23 -3.69 -17.95
CA GLN A 110 -2.39 -4.55 -19.12
C GLN A 110 -2.67 -6.01 -18.72
N ARG A 111 -3.62 -6.18 -17.79
CA ARG A 111 -4.10 -7.48 -17.27
C ARG A 111 -3.10 -8.30 -16.45
N SER A 112 -1.92 -7.76 -16.16
CA SER A 112 -0.92 -8.41 -15.31
C SER A 112 -0.82 -7.71 -13.96
N LEU A 113 -0.69 -8.47 -12.87
CA LEU A 113 -0.41 -7.92 -11.55
C LEU A 113 1.02 -7.34 -11.53
N ARG A 114 1.16 -6.06 -11.21
CA ARG A 114 2.46 -5.34 -11.24
C ARG A 114 2.91 -4.80 -9.90
N GLY A 115 1.98 -4.61 -8.97
CA GLY A 115 2.31 -4.06 -7.67
C GLY A 115 1.13 -4.13 -6.71
N ALA A 116 1.37 -3.70 -5.49
CA ALA A 116 0.38 -3.63 -4.45
C ALA A 116 0.71 -2.53 -3.44
N ALA A 117 -0.31 -2.06 -2.73
CA ALA A 117 -0.20 -1.10 -1.66
C ALA A 117 -1.09 -1.53 -0.49
N LEU A 118 -0.60 -1.35 0.74
CA LEU A 118 -1.35 -1.57 1.96
C LEU A 118 -1.64 -0.21 2.61
N LEU A 119 -2.91 0.17 2.67
CA LEU A 119 -3.35 1.41 3.30
C LEU A 119 -4.17 1.08 4.54
N VAL A 120 -3.66 1.44 5.72
CA VAL A 120 -4.44 1.29 6.95
C VAL A 120 -5.16 2.60 7.26
N PRO A 121 -6.50 2.60 7.40
CA PRO A 121 -7.26 3.77 7.84
C PRO A 121 -6.66 4.38 9.10
N LYS A 122 -6.54 5.71 9.12
CA LYS A 122 -6.08 6.42 10.32
C LYS A 122 -7.32 6.84 11.13
N PRO A 123 -7.25 6.81 12.47
CA PRO A 123 -8.36 7.29 13.31
C PRO A 123 -8.76 8.72 12.93
N SER A 124 -10.05 9.04 13.06
CA SER A 124 -10.57 10.36 12.72
C SER A 124 -9.74 11.48 13.37
N GLY A 125 -9.42 12.50 12.57
CA GLY A 125 -8.58 13.63 12.98
C GLY A 125 -7.06 13.36 13.04
N LYS A 126 -6.59 12.13 12.76
CA LYS A 126 -5.14 11.80 12.71
C LYS A 126 -4.52 11.95 11.32
N GLY A 127 -5.25 12.53 10.38
CA GLY A 127 -4.81 12.76 9.00
C GLY A 127 -5.30 11.67 8.05
N ARG A 128 -4.59 11.51 6.93
CA ARG A 128 -4.87 10.50 5.91
C ARG A 128 -3.73 9.49 5.84
N SER A 129 -4.07 8.26 5.46
CA SER A 129 -3.08 7.23 5.11
C SER A 129 -2.68 7.44 3.65
N ILE A 130 -1.40 7.50 3.33
CA ILE A 130 -0.88 7.74 1.98
C ILE A 130 0.09 6.63 1.63
N GLY A 131 -0.14 5.96 0.50
CA GLY A 131 0.77 4.96 -0.04
C GLY A 131 1.18 5.35 -1.45
N GLU A 132 2.40 4.97 -1.81
CA GLU A 132 2.93 5.13 -3.17
C GLU A 132 3.20 3.72 -3.71
N VAL A 133 2.86 3.52 -4.98
CA VAL A 133 3.11 2.28 -5.71
C VAL A 133 3.56 2.66 -7.11
N ALA A 134 4.66 2.07 -7.55
CA ALA A 134 5.22 2.29 -8.87
C ALA A 134 5.25 0.95 -9.61
N ILE A 135 4.81 0.96 -10.85
CA ILE A 135 4.79 -0.19 -11.73
C ILE A 135 5.54 0.14 -13.02
N ASP A 136 6.19 -0.84 -13.61
CA ASP A 136 6.88 -0.70 -14.88
C ASP A 136 6.13 -1.46 -15.96
N LEU A 137 5.90 -0.78 -17.07
CA LEU A 137 5.44 -1.36 -18.33
C LEU A 137 6.67 -1.64 -19.20
N ALA A 138 6.77 -2.86 -19.71
CA ALA A 138 7.83 -3.25 -20.63
C ALA A 138 7.69 -2.50 -21.97
N PRO A 139 8.77 -2.44 -22.78
CA PRO A 139 8.67 -1.85 -24.11
C PRO A 139 7.61 -2.60 -24.93
N GLY A 140 6.76 -1.87 -25.66
CA GLY A 140 5.67 -2.43 -26.45
C GLY A 140 4.44 -2.90 -25.66
N GLU A 141 4.41 -2.83 -24.32
CA GLU A 141 3.19 -3.12 -23.54
C GLU A 141 2.15 -1.99 -23.61
N VAL A 142 2.59 -0.76 -23.90
CA VAL A 142 1.65 0.30 -24.26
C VAL A 142 1.26 0.08 -25.73
N PRO A 143 -0.03 -0.14 -26.04
CA PRO A 143 -0.48 -0.37 -27.40
C PRO A 143 -0.17 0.84 -28.29
N PRO A 144 -0.12 0.68 -29.63
CA PRO A 144 0.19 1.77 -30.56
C PRO A 144 -0.75 2.99 -30.48
N ASP A 145 -1.97 2.79 -30.00
CA ASP A 145 -2.93 3.88 -29.76
C ASP A 145 -2.61 4.73 -28.51
N GLY A 146 -1.68 4.26 -27.67
CA GLY A 146 -1.19 4.90 -26.46
C GLY A 146 -1.95 4.57 -25.18
N LEU A 147 -2.90 3.63 -25.15
CA LEU A 147 -3.69 3.34 -23.94
C LEU A 147 -2.90 2.57 -22.88
N ALA A 148 -2.32 3.27 -21.91
CA ALA A 148 -1.85 2.66 -20.68
C ALA A 148 -3.05 2.42 -19.75
N LEU A 149 -3.54 1.17 -19.69
CA LEU A 149 -4.63 0.76 -18.81
C LEU A 149 -4.08 0.22 -17.50
N THR A 150 -4.60 0.72 -16.38
CA THR A 150 -4.30 0.23 -15.03
C THR A 150 -5.59 -0.01 -14.27
N GLU A 151 -5.64 -1.08 -13.51
CA GLU A 151 -6.75 -1.47 -12.66
C GLU A 151 -6.28 -1.56 -11.21
N LEU A 152 -7.14 -1.11 -10.30
CA LEU A 152 -6.97 -1.17 -8.87
C LEU A 152 -7.97 -2.18 -8.33
N TRP A 153 -7.47 -3.29 -7.81
CA TRP A 153 -8.27 -4.40 -7.29
C TRP A 153 -8.13 -4.48 -5.77
N GLY A 154 -9.18 -4.91 -5.07
CA GLY A 154 -9.00 -5.44 -3.72
C GLY A 154 -8.56 -6.90 -3.77
N SER A 155 -8.02 -7.38 -2.64
CA SER A 155 -7.57 -8.77 -2.53
C SER A 155 -8.70 -9.77 -2.71
N ASN A 156 -9.92 -9.41 -2.31
CA ASN A 156 -11.06 -10.31 -2.29
C ASN A 156 -11.64 -10.50 -3.69
N GLU A 157 -11.75 -9.41 -4.46
CA GLU A 157 -12.15 -9.46 -5.86
C GLU A 157 -11.10 -10.19 -6.70
N TRP A 158 -9.83 -9.92 -6.43
CA TRP A 158 -8.73 -10.57 -7.14
C TRP A 158 -8.67 -12.06 -6.88
N SER A 159 -8.72 -12.48 -5.60
CA SER A 159 -8.69 -13.89 -5.20
C SER A 159 -9.87 -14.68 -5.75
N GLY A 160 -11.08 -14.12 -5.74
CA GLY A 160 -12.26 -14.75 -6.33
C GLY A 160 -12.14 -14.96 -7.84
N THR A 161 -11.48 -14.03 -8.53
CA THR A 161 -11.30 -14.08 -9.99
C THR A 161 -10.12 -14.97 -10.41
N HIS A 162 -9.03 -14.97 -9.64
CA HIS A 162 -7.75 -15.63 -9.98
C HIS A 162 -7.47 -16.88 -9.15
N GLY A 163 -8.41 -17.32 -8.31
CA GLY A 163 -8.38 -18.63 -7.67
C GLY A 163 -7.37 -18.78 -6.54
N TRP A 164 -7.26 -17.80 -5.63
CA TRP A 164 -6.51 -18.00 -4.37
C TRP A 164 -7.24 -18.98 -3.44
N ALA A 165 -7.20 -20.26 -3.76
CA ALA A 165 -7.80 -21.29 -2.91
C ALA A 165 -6.90 -21.55 -1.68
N GLY A 166 -7.35 -21.14 -0.49
CA GLY A 166 -6.85 -21.70 0.79
C GLY A 166 -5.57 -21.10 1.39
N ALA A 167 -5.14 -19.91 0.96
CA ALA A 167 -3.91 -19.24 1.44
C ALA A 167 -3.77 -19.09 2.99
N PRO A 168 -4.79 -18.70 3.78
CA PRO A 168 -4.53 -18.13 5.11
C PRO A 168 -4.20 -19.13 6.23
N ALA A 169 -4.72 -20.37 6.16
CA ALA A 169 -4.70 -21.32 7.28
C ALA A 169 -3.30 -21.70 7.79
N ALA A 170 -2.27 -21.62 6.92
CA ALA A 170 -0.89 -21.99 7.27
C ALA A 170 -0.17 -20.99 8.18
N LEU A 171 -0.73 -19.79 8.41
CA LEU A 171 -0.08 -18.69 9.14
C LEU A 171 -0.83 -18.26 10.41
N GLY A 172 -1.82 -19.04 10.87
CA GLY A 172 -2.67 -18.66 12.00
C GLY A 172 -3.59 -17.46 11.72
N ILE A 173 -3.74 -17.07 10.45
CA ILE A 173 -4.76 -16.15 9.97
C ILE A 173 -5.87 -17.02 9.39
N HIS A 174 -7.08 -17.02 9.96
CA HIS A 174 -8.14 -17.91 9.49
C HIS A 174 -8.64 -17.54 8.10
N SER A 175 -8.75 -16.23 7.79
CA SER A 175 -8.82 -15.72 6.42
C SER A 175 -8.22 -14.31 6.28
N LEU A 176 -7.65 -13.98 5.11
CA LEU A 176 -7.31 -12.59 4.78
C LEU A 176 -8.56 -11.69 4.79
N ASP A 177 -9.73 -12.24 4.48
CA ASP A 177 -11.02 -11.56 4.48
C ASP A 177 -11.44 -11.07 5.88
N GLU A 178 -10.94 -11.72 6.92
CA GLU A 178 -11.22 -11.31 8.30
C GLU A 178 -10.43 -10.06 8.69
N VAL A 179 -9.25 -9.86 8.10
CA VAL A 179 -8.30 -8.81 8.49
C VAL A 179 -8.19 -7.67 7.49
N LEU A 180 -8.55 -7.90 6.24
CA LEU A 180 -8.59 -6.91 5.17
C LEU A 180 -10.04 -6.52 4.87
N ALA A 181 -10.24 -5.31 4.37
CA ALA A 181 -11.55 -4.90 3.92
C ALA A 181 -11.87 -5.52 2.55
N PRO A 182 -13.09 -6.05 2.32
CA PRO A 182 -13.45 -6.75 1.09
C PRO A 182 -13.39 -5.84 -0.13
N ALA A 183 -14.12 -4.71 -0.14
CA ALA A 183 -14.10 -3.74 -1.24
C ALA A 183 -12.95 -2.73 -1.13
N ALA A 184 -11.70 -3.20 -1.24
CA ALA A 184 -10.53 -2.44 -0.77
C ALA A 184 -10.37 -1.04 -1.40
N THR A 185 -10.83 -0.84 -2.64
CA THR A 185 -10.69 0.43 -3.36
C THR A 185 -11.79 1.43 -3.04
N ILE A 186 -12.99 1.02 -2.63
CA ILE A 186 -14.13 1.95 -2.46
C ILE A 186 -13.79 3.05 -1.45
N GLY A 187 -13.99 4.30 -1.88
CA GLY A 187 -13.67 5.49 -1.11
C GLY A 187 -12.19 5.89 -1.14
N MET A 188 -11.29 5.10 -1.73
CA MET A 188 -9.88 5.45 -1.89
C MET A 188 -9.68 6.60 -2.88
N VAL A 189 -8.77 7.52 -2.55
CA VAL A 189 -8.40 8.66 -3.40
C VAL A 189 -7.14 8.34 -4.19
N VAL A 190 -7.17 8.57 -5.49
CA VAL A 190 -5.96 8.67 -6.32
C VAL A 190 -5.54 10.14 -6.32
N ASN A 191 -4.54 10.47 -5.52
CA ASN A 191 -4.08 11.85 -5.35
C ASN A 191 -3.30 12.34 -6.56
N GLY A 192 -2.54 11.45 -7.17
CA GLY A 192 -1.72 11.76 -8.31
C GLY A 192 -1.27 10.51 -9.05
N ILE A 193 -1.01 10.69 -10.34
CA ILE A 193 -0.39 9.70 -11.20
C ILE A 193 0.82 10.37 -11.84
N SER A 194 1.98 9.72 -11.83
CA SER A 194 3.15 10.18 -12.58
C SER A 194 3.57 9.14 -13.57
N ILE A 195 3.95 9.58 -14.76
CA ILE A 195 4.51 8.75 -15.82
C ILE A 195 5.92 9.24 -16.08
N ALA A 196 6.87 8.31 -16.09
CA ALA A 196 8.25 8.61 -16.38
C ALA A 196 8.84 7.50 -17.25
N ARG A 197 9.93 7.82 -17.94
CA ARG A 197 10.78 6.79 -18.52
C ARG A 197 11.42 6.01 -17.38
N SER A 198 11.39 4.71 -17.52
CA SER A 198 12.06 3.78 -16.62
C SER A 198 13.34 3.37 -17.32
N ASP A 199 14.43 4.08 -17.05
CA ASP A 199 15.75 3.49 -17.27
C ASP A 199 15.75 2.21 -16.42
N THR A 200 16.04 1.05 -17.00
CA THR A 200 15.97 -0.32 -16.44
C THR A 200 16.76 -0.53 -15.13
N ALA A 201 16.40 0.22 -14.11
CA ALA A 201 16.95 0.32 -12.77
C ALA A 201 16.15 1.41 -12.05
N THR A 202 15.03 1.05 -11.43
CA THR A 202 14.73 1.68 -10.12
C THR A 202 16.03 1.58 -9.35
N THR A 203 16.69 2.71 -9.13
CA THR A 203 18.08 2.83 -8.69
C THR A 203 18.21 2.52 -7.20
N HIS A 204 17.66 1.37 -6.80
CA HIS A 204 18.20 0.57 -5.73
C HIS A 204 19.31 -0.25 -6.34
N THR A 205 20.44 0.43 -6.53
CA THR A 205 21.72 -0.21 -6.82
C THR A 205 21.88 -1.37 -5.85
N LEU A 206 22.23 -2.54 -6.38
CA LEU A 206 22.55 -3.71 -5.59
C LEU A 206 23.53 -3.33 -4.47
N GLY A 207 23.27 -3.79 -3.25
CA GLY A 207 24.03 -3.44 -2.04
C GLY A 207 23.69 -2.08 -1.41
N ARG A 208 22.93 -1.18 -2.07
CA ARG A 208 22.56 0.11 -1.49
C ARG A 208 21.47 -0.05 -0.44
N LYS A 209 21.76 0.41 0.77
CA LYS A 209 20.81 0.50 1.87
C LYS A 209 19.85 1.67 1.67
N VAL A 210 18.55 1.41 1.84
CA VAL A 210 17.48 2.40 1.68
C VAL A 210 16.65 2.40 2.94
N ASP A 211 16.46 3.57 3.55
CA ASP A 211 15.63 3.68 4.75
C ASP A 211 14.15 3.39 4.44
N ALA A 212 13.41 2.93 5.44
CA ALA A 212 12.05 2.44 5.27
C ALA A 212 11.07 3.48 4.68
N ARG A 213 11.18 4.75 5.08
CA ARG A 213 10.32 5.82 4.54
C ARG A 213 10.64 6.10 3.08
N THR A 214 11.93 6.14 2.72
CA THR A 214 12.33 6.26 1.32
C THR A 214 11.85 5.08 0.49
N ALA A 215 11.97 3.85 1.01
CA ALA A 215 11.46 2.66 0.34
C ALA A 215 9.94 2.72 0.11
N GLU A 216 9.17 3.23 1.07
CA GLU A 216 7.71 3.35 0.95
C GLU A 216 7.28 4.45 -0.05
N ARG A 217 8.04 5.54 -0.17
CA ARG A 217 7.82 6.57 -1.23
C ARG A 217 8.17 6.05 -2.62
N LEU A 218 9.22 5.26 -2.71
CA LEU A 218 9.61 4.65 -3.97
C LEU A 218 8.69 3.47 -4.34
N GLY A 219 7.69 3.16 -3.51
CA GLY A 219 6.73 2.10 -3.74
C GLY A 219 7.34 0.69 -3.66
N LEU A 220 8.52 0.53 -3.06
CA LEU A 220 9.15 -0.79 -2.90
C LEU A 220 8.48 -1.64 -1.82
N VAL A 221 7.97 -0.96 -0.80
CA VAL A 221 7.28 -1.58 0.33
C VAL A 221 6.07 -0.73 0.69
N SER A 222 5.08 -1.32 1.34
CA SER A 222 3.95 -0.57 1.90
C SER A 222 3.64 -1.07 3.30
N THR A 223 3.80 -0.20 4.31
CA THR A 223 3.74 -0.60 5.73
C THR A 223 2.40 -0.27 6.41
N GLY A 224 1.38 0.03 5.60
CA GLY A 224 0.08 0.52 6.07
C GLY A 224 -0.13 2.03 5.85
N GLY A 225 0.73 2.65 5.04
CA GLY A 225 0.62 4.03 4.59
C GLY A 225 1.24 5.05 5.53
N LEU A 226 2.00 5.96 4.92
CA LEU A 226 2.61 7.13 5.52
C LEU A 226 1.55 8.18 5.88
N ASN A 227 1.81 8.96 6.92
CA ASN A 227 1.06 10.20 7.12
C ASN A 227 1.72 11.35 6.32
N ALA A 228 1.00 12.44 6.11
CA ALA A 228 1.51 13.58 5.33
C ALA A 228 2.84 14.17 5.85
N LYS A 229 3.10 14.10 7.16
CA LYS A 229 4.37 14.59 7.75
C LYS A 229 5.53 13.64 7.43
N MET A 230 5.26 12.34 7.35
CA MET A 230 6.27 11.32 7.08
C MET A 230 6.70 11.27 5.62
N LEU A 231 5.96 11.88 4.69
CA LEU A 231 6.34 11.93 3.28
C LEU A 231 7.65 12.70 3.03
N THR A 232 7.97 13.66 3.88
CA THR A 232 9.18 14.50 3.72
C THR A 232 10.34 14.06 4.62
N GLU A 233 10.11 13.10 5.52
CA GLU A 233 11.10 12.68 6.51
C GLU A 233 11.80 11.37 6.09
N GLN A 234 13.05 11.19 6.53
CA GLN A 234 13.76 9.91 6.44
C GLN A 234 13.57 9.07 7.70
N GLY A 235 13.83 7.76 7.62
CA GLY A 235 13.96 6.88 8.77
C GLY A 235 13.00 5.69 8.77
N ALA A 236 12.67 5.22 9.96
CA ALA A 236 11.88 4.00 10.15
C ALA A 236 10.36 4.24 9.95
N THR A 237 9.65 3.19 9.55
CA THR A 237 8.19 3.15 9.46
C THR A 237 7.65 2.08 10.40
N ARG A 238 6.53 2.36 11.07
CA ARG A 238 5.87 1.37 11.91
C ARG A 238 4.94 0.54 11.06
N LEU A 239 5.01 -0.77 11.23
CA LEU A 239 4.05 -1.66 10.59
C LEU A 239 2.69 -1.42 11.25
N THR A 240 1.72 -1.05 10.43
CA THR A 240 0.35 -0.88 10.89
C THR A 240 -0.42 -2.15 10.55
N GLY A 241 -1.00 -2.82 11.56
CA GLY A 241 -1.78 -4.04 11.35
C GLY A 241 -0.96 -5.33 11.16
N GLY A 242 0.33 -5.34 11.56
CA GLY A 242 1.19 -6.54 11.52
C GLY A 242 1.38 -7.12 10.12
N MET A 243 1.16 -6.30 9.09
CA MET A 243 1.28 -6.65 7.69
C MET A 243 2.14 -5.63 6.95
N MET A 244 2.77 -6.06 5.87
CA MET A 244 3.52 -5.19 4.98
C MET A 244 3.55 -5.78 3.57
N VAL A 245 3.41 -4.95 2.55
CA VAL A 245 3.65 -5.36 1.16
C VAL A 245 5.12 -5.17 0.81
N VAL A 246 5.69 -6.10 0.05
CA VAL A 246 6.95 -5.94 -0.68
C VAL A 246 6.61 -6.04 -2.16
N ASN A 247 6.86 -4.98 -2.93
CA ASN A 247 6.62 -4.94 -4.36
C ASN A 247 7.70 -5.69 -5.14
N PRO A 248 7.48 -6.01 -6.43
CA PRO A 248 8.39 -6.84 -7.21
C PRO A 248 9.86 -6.39 -7.13
N CYS A 249 10.74 -7.39 -7.07
CA CYS A 249 12.19 -7.24 -6.98
C CYS A 249 12.85 -8.26 -7.91
N THR A 250 12.77 -8.03 -9.23
CA THR A 250 13.09 -9.01 -10.27
C THR A 250 14.54 -9.48 -10.26
N ASP A 251 15.48 -8.57 -10.04
CA ASP A 251 16.91 -8.89 -10.31
C ASP A 251 17.66 -9.46 -9.09
N ALA A 252 17.13 -9.32 -7.86
CA ALA A 252 17.82 -9.81 -6.68
C ALA A 252 16.92 -9.90 -5.43
N PRO A 253 17.22 -10.81 -4.49
CA PRO A 253 16.54 -10.88 -3.20
C PRO A 253 16.64 -9.57 -2.41
N VAL A 254 15.69 -9.34 -1.52
CA VAL A 254 15.67 -8.15 -0.66
C VAL A 254 15.81 -8.56 0.79
N ARG A 255 16.81 -7.99 1.48
CA ARG A 255 16.95 -8.10 2.92
C ARG A 255 16.24 -6.94 3.60
N LEU A 256 15.30 -7.26 4.47
CA LEU A 256 14.50 -6.32 5.26
C LEU A 256 15.02 -6.32 6.69
N ARG A 257 15.29 -5.13 7.23
CA ARG A 257 15.78 -4.96 8.60
C ARG A 257 14.69 -4.34 9.47
N PHE A 258 14.30 -5.09 10.49
CA PHE A 258 13.32 -4.68 11.48
C PHE A 258 13.99 -4.46 12.84
N ASP A 259 13.37 -3.57 13.60
CA ASP A 259 13.62 -3.39 15.02
C ASP A 259 12.29 -3.51 15.77
N TRP A 260 12.39 -3.82 17.05
CA TRP A 260 11.26 -3.71 17.96
C TRP A 260 10.94 -2.24 18.22
N ALA A 261 9.74 -1.81 17.85
CA ALA A 261 9.26 -0.50 18.22
C ALA A 261 9.02 -0.48 19.73
N ARG A 262 9.61 0.47 20.46
CA ARG A 262 9.12 0.74 21.82
C ARG A 262 7.70 1.27 21.72
N ALA A 263 6.77 0.76 22.53
CA ALA A 263 5.42 1.28 22.61
C ALA A 263 5.50 2.78 22.90
N ALA A 264 5.24 3.63 21.90
CA ALA A 264 5.12 5.04 22.17
C ALA A 264 3.78 5.28 22.85
N ALA A 265 3.81 6.02 23.95
CA ALA A 265 2.64 6.51 24.65
C ALA A 265 1.61 7.08 23.66
N ALA A 266 0.40 6.50 23.62
CA ALA A 266 -0.76 7.13 23.03
C ALA A 266 -1.15 8.33 23.90
N GLY A 267 -0.47 9.46 23.70
CA GLY A 267 -0.66 10.66 24.50
C GLY A 267 -0.64 11.92 23.65
N ARG A 268 -1.65 12.13 22.81
CA ARG A 268 -1.97 13.47 22.28
C ARG A 268 -3.46 13.74 22.33
N THR A 269 -3.77 14.66 23.24
CA THR A 269 -5.06 15.31 23.48
C THR A 269 -5.63 15.98 22.24
N SER A 270 -6.95 15.90 22.09
CA SER A 270 -7.75 16.84 21.31
C SER A 270 -7.47 18.27 21.79
N THR A 271 -7.12 19.14 20.85
CA THR A 271 -7.13 20.59 21.06
C THR A 271 -8.58 21.02 21.28
N GLY A 272 -9.01 21.15 22.54
CA GLY A 272 -10.37 21.57 22.90
C GLY A 272 -10.80 21.37 24.35
N ASP A 273 -10.07 20.58 25.16
CA ASP A 273 -10.59 20.20 26.49
C ASP A 273 -10.57 21.31 27.57
N PRO A 274 -11.58 21.32 28.47
CA PRO A 274 -11.69 22.25 29.60
C PRO A 274 -10.47 22.24 30.55
N ARG A 275 -10.20 23.37 31.21
CA ARG A 275 -9.04 23.58 32.11
C ARG A 275 -8.89 22.50 33.21
N TRP A 276 -9.99 22.00 33.77
CA TRP A 276 -9.98 21.00 34.85
C TRP A 276 -9.47 19.62 34.37
N LYS A 277 -9.83 19.19 33.15
CA LYS A 277 -9.27 17.97 32.52
C LYS A 277 -7.75 18.09 32.35
N ARG A 278 -7.23 19.27 31.98
CA ARG A 278 -5.78 19.50 31.81
C ARG A 278 -4.99 19.29 33.11
N HIS A 279 -5.60 19.58 34.26
CA HIS A 279 -4.98 19.40 35.58
C HIS A 279 -4.96 17.92 36.00
N MET A 280 -6.08 17.20 35.83
CA MET A 280 -6.13 15.75 36.01
C MET A 280 -5.19 15.01 35.05
N ASP A 281 -5.09 15.48 33.81
CA ASP A 281 -4.12 14.98 32.83
C ASP A 281 -2.69 15.24 33.28
N ARG A 282 -2.39 16.33 34.00
CA ARG A 282 -1.03 16.60 34.53
C ARG A 282 -0.65 15.61 35.63
N ALA A 283 -1.56 15.34 36.57
CA ALA A 283 -1.34 14.37 37.64
C ALA A 283 -1.22 12.93 37.07
N ARG A 284 -2.13 12.53 36.16
CA ARG A 284 -2.03 11.27 35.41
C ARG A 284 -0.73 11.18 34.63
N ARG A 285 -0.29 12.25 33.95
CA ARG A 285 1.01 12.30 33.24
C ARG A 285 2.23 12.18 34.17
N LYS A 286 2.15 12.65 35.42
CA LYS A 286 3.25 12.52 36.39
C LYS A 286 3.32 11.09 36.92
N ALA A 287 2.20 10.53 37.36
CA ALA A 287 2.11 9.14 37.80
C ALA A 287 2.51 8.17 36.68
N TRP A 288 2.05 8.44 35.46
CA TRP A 288 2.36 7.63 34.28
C TRP A 288 3.83 7.76 33.85
N ARG A 289 4.46 8.94 33.91
CA ARG A 289 5.91 9.08 33.67
C ARG A 289 6.76 8.34 34.70
N VAL A 290 6.31 8.27 35.95
CA VAL A 290 6.98 7.50 37.00
C VAL A 290 6.84 6.01 36.73
N ALA A 291 5.65 5.52 36.35
CA ALA A 291 5.44 4.14 35.92
C ALA A 291 6.25 3.79 34.66
N GLN A 292 6.32 4.71 33.69
CA GLN A 292 7.09 4.55 32.45
C GLN A 292 8.59 4.46 32.72
N ARG A 293 9.15 5.24 33.66
CA ARG A 293 10.55 5.10 34.07
C ARG A 293 10.83 3.73 34.69
N GLY A 294 9.86 3.13 35.38
CA GLY A 294 9.95 1.76 35.88
C GLY A 294 9.93 0.72 34.75
N ILE A 295 9.12 0.94 33.71
CA ILE A 295 9.04 0.08 32.52
C ILE A 295 10.28 0.25 31.62
N ASP A 296 10.80 1.47 31.47
CA ASP A 296 11.98 1.80 30.68
C ASP A 296 13.28 1.30 31.32
N ALA A 297 13.31 1.18 32.66
CA ALA A 297 14.39 0.58 33.42
C ALA A 297 14.28 -0.95 33.50
N ALA A 298 13.14 -1.53 33.11
CA ALA A 298 13.00 -2.97 33.02
C ALA A 298 13.80 -3.46 31.81
N PRO A 299 14.72 -4.43 31.96
CA PRO A 299 15.38 -5.05 30.81
C PRO A 299 14.31 -5.60 29.87
N LEU A 300 14.53 -5.47 28.55
CA LEU A 300 13.73 -6.09 27.48
C LEU A 300 13.79 -7.62 27.64
N ARG A 301 13.11 -8.15 28.66
CA ARG A 301 13.09 -9.56 29.01
C ARG A 301 11.99 -10.20 28.18
N ARG A 302 12.42 -10.69 27.02
CA ARG A 302 11.86 -11.72 26.14
C ARG A 302 11.89 -11.21 24.70
N THR A 303 12.93 -11.60 23.97
CA THR A 303 12.79 -11.93 22.55
C THR A 303 11.51 -12.79 22.44
N PRO A 304 10.52 -12.45 21.61
CA PRO A 304 9.38 -13.33 21.44
C PRO A 304 9.91 -14.71 20.99
N ASP A 305 9.63 -15.74 21.78
CA ASP A 305 10.32 -17.05 21.69
C ASP A 305 10.11 -17.77 20.36
N ARG A 306 9.26 -17.26 19.46
CA ARG A 306 9.33 -17.42 17.98
C ARG A 306 8.42 -16.39 17.31
N LEU A 307 9.00 -15.48 16.52
CA LEU A 307 8.25 -14.67 15.56
C LEU A 307 7.91 -15.57 14.37
N GLN A 308 6.63 -15.67 14.01
CA GLN A 308 6.21 -16.30 12.76
C GLN A 308 6.08 -15.23 11.70
N ILE A 309 6.78 -15.45 10.58
CA ILE A 309 6.70 -14.57 9.41
C ILE A 309 6.11 -15.39 8.28
N GLY A 310 4.92 -14.99 7.85
CA GLY A 310 4.28 -15.53 6.67
C GLY A 310 4.50 -14.64 5.46
N MET A 311 4.68 -15.24 4.30
CA MET A 311 4.73 -14.57 3.02
C MET A 311 3.66 -15.16 2.12
N ILE A 312 2.79 -14.30 1.59
CA ILE A 312 1.75 -14.64 0.63
C ILE A 312 2.14 -14.00 -0.70
N THR A 313 2.34 -14.81 -1.74
CA THR A 313 2.52 -14.34 -3.11
C THR A 313 1.17 -13.88 -3.64
N LEU A 314 1.07 -12.64 -4.12
CA LEU A 314 -0.23 -12.05 -4.47
C LEU A 314 -0.71 -12.37 -5.89
N GLY A 315 0.10 -12.97 -6.77
CA GLY A 315 -0.46 -13.49 -8.03
C GLY A 315 -1.26 -14.75 -7.79
N ASP A 316 -0.64 -15.76 -7.16
CA ASP A 316 -1.17 -17.12 -7.00
C ASP A 316 -1.75 -17.44 -5.61
N GLY A 317 -1.60 -16.54 -4.63
CA GLY A 317 -2.02 -16.77 -3.25
C GLY A 317 -1.15 -17.75 -2.48
N ARG A 318 0.00 -18.19 -3.03
CA ARG A 318 0.85 -19.19 -2.39
C ARG A 318 1.44 -18.68 -1.09
N VAL A 319 1.39 -19.52 -0.06
CA VAL A 319 1.85 -19.16 1.28
C VAL A 319 3.11 -19.91 1.65
N THR A 320 4.08 -19.17 2.17
CA THR A 320 5.38 -19.69 2.61
C THR A 320 5.76 -19.06 3.94
N SER A 321 6.46 -19.81 4.78
CA SER A 321 7.04 -19.28 6.02
C SER A 321 8.46 -18.79 5.76
N LEU A 322 8.80 -17.62 6.29
CA LEU A 322 10.14 -17.04 6.24
C LEU A 322 10.83 -17.15 7.59
N SER A 323 12.14 -17.44 7.55
CA SER A 323 13.00 -17.42 8.74
C SER A 323 13.48 -16.00 9.04
N ALA A 324 13.55 -15.66 10.33
CA ALA A 324 14.15 -14.44 10.82
C ALA A 324 15.57 -14.70 11.36
N THR A 325 16.52 -13.83 11.01
CA THR A 325 17.83 -13.77 11.65
C THR A 325 17.82 -12.70 12.73
N TYR A 326 17.85 -13.10 14.00
CA TYR A 326 17.85 -12.18 15.13
C TYR A 326 19.22 -11.52 15.31
N ARG A 327 19.23 -10.24 15.72
CA ARG A 327 20.46 -9.48 15.94
C ARG A 327 20.75 -9.26 17.42
N GLU A 328 22.02 -9.23 17.79
CA GLU A 328 22.47 -9.00 19.17
C GLU A 328 22.04 -7.63 19.72
N GLU A 329 22.10 -6.58 18.89
CA GLU A 329 21.63 -5.22 19.22
C GLU A 329 20.10 -5.11 19.36
N GLY A 330 19.38 -6.20 19.13
CA GLY A 330 17.93 -6.25 19.07
C GLY A 330 17.36 -6.08 17.66
N GLY A 331 16.13 -6.57 17.48
CA GLY A 331 15.47 -6.66 16.18
C GLY A 331 15.81 -7.95 15.44
N PHE A 332 15.49 -7.97 14.14
CA PHE A 332 15.73 -9.12 13.27
C PHE A 332 15.81 -8.69 11.81
N GLU A 333 16.26 -9.61 10.96
CA GLU A 333 16.32 -9.45 9.52
C GLU A 333 15.56 -10.59 8.84
N VAL A 334 14.97 -10.28 7.70
CA VAL A 334 14.22 -11.23 6.86
C VAL A 334 14.72 -11.08 5.44
N THR A 335 15.00 -12.19 4.76
CA THR A 335 15.31 -12.16 3.33
C THR A 335 14.10 -12.65 2.55
N VAL A 336 13.60 -11.78 1.68
CA VAL A 336 12.53 -12.07 0.72
C VAL A 336 13.19 -12.44 -0.62
N PRO A 337 12.76 -13.53 -1.27
CA PRO A 337 13.28 -13.91 -2.58
C PRO A 337 12.99 -12.85 -3.64
N HIS A 338 13.75 -12.88 -4.74
CA HIS A 338 13.39 -12.10 -5.93
C HIS A 338 12.06 -12.60 -6.51
N SER A 339 11.27 -11.68 -7.08
CA SER A 339 9.96 -11.99 -7.66
C SER A 339 9.53 -10.91 -8.64
N GLU A 340 8.80 -11.33 -9.66
CA GLU A 340 8.08 -10.45 -10.59
C GLU A 340 6.72 -9.99 -10.02
N GLU A 341 6.25 -10.64 -8.96
CA GLU A 341 4.97 -10.37 -8.30
C GLU A 341 5.16 -9.83 -6.88
N PRO A 342 4.23 -8.98 -6.40
CA PRO A 342 4.27 -8.47 -5.04
C PRO A 342 3.95 -9.56 -4.00
N PHE A 343 4.49 -9.39 -2.80
CA PHE A 343 4.25 -10.23 -1.64
C PHE A 343 3.55 -9.46 -0.52
N LEU A 344 2.67 -10.13 0.21
CA LEU A 344 2.20 -9.70 1.52
C LEU A 344 2.95 -10.47 2.61
N LEU A 345 3.71 -9.74 3.42
CA LEU A 345 4.30 -10.25 4.64
C LEU A 345 3.34 -10.06 5.81
N THR A 346 3.18 -11.11 6.59
CA THR A 346 2.39 -11.15 7.82
C THR A 346 3.29 -11.51 9.00
N PHE A 347 3.07 -10.88 10.14
CA PHE A 347 3.89 -11.06 11.33
C PHE A 347 2.98 -11.51 12.48
N GLY A 348 3.26 -12.68 13.05
CA GLY A 348 2.51 -13.28 14.16
C GLY A 348 3.41 -13.75 15.30
N GLN A 349 2.83 -13.97 16.48
CA GLN A 349 3.51 -14.67 17.58
C GLN A 349 3.12 -16.15 17.54
N ALA A 350 4.09 -17.05 17.70
CA ALA A 350 3.87 -18.50 17.61
C ALA A 350 2.89 -19.08 18.65
N ASP A 351 2.63 -18.36 19.74
CA ASP A 351 1.70 -18.77 20.80
C ASP A 351 0.26 -18.30 20.54
N GLY A 352 -0.01 -17.60 19.42
CA GLY A 352 -1.32 -17.08 19.07
C GLY A 352 -1.81 -15.94 19.99
N THR A 353 -0.99 -15.46 20.93
CA THR A 353 -1.44 -14.53 21.99
C THR A 353 -1.50 -13.06 21.56
N GLY A 354 -1.12 -12.75 20.31
CA GLY A 354 -1.36 -11.43 19.75
C GLY A 354 -0.53 -11.11 18.52
N GLN A 355 -1.01 -10.13 17.75
CA GLN A 355 -0.23 -9.46 16.72
C GLN A 355 0.97 -8.76 17.38
N PRO A 356 2.20 -8.86 16.82
CA PRO A 356 3.34 -8.08 17.30
C PRO A 356 3.07 -6.59 17.02
N ARG A 357 2.44 -5.91 17.97
CA ARG A 357 2.00 -4.50 17.86
C ARG A 357 3.14 -3.48 17.76
N LEU A 358 4.38 -3.95 17.63
CA LEU A 358 5.59 -3.19 17.92
C LEU A 358 6.72 -3.54 16.94
N LEU A 359 6.44 -3.54 15.63
CA LEU A 359 7.48 -3.66 14.61
C LEU A 359 7.71 -2.32 13.91
N LYS A 360 8.99 -1.97 13.71
CA LYS A 360 9.38 -0.89 12.81
C LYS A 360 10.33 -1.45 11.74
N LEU A 361 10.00 -1.21 10.47
CA LEU A 361 10.94 -1.39 9.38
C LEU A 361 11.92 -0.23 9.45
N VAL A 362 13.22 -0.53 9.44
CA VAL A 362 14.28 0.49 9.54
C VAL A 362 14.82 0.80 8.15
N ASN A 363 15.13 -0.25 7.40
CA ASN A 363 15.71 -0.16 6.07
C ASN A 363 15.56 -1.49 5.33
N LEU A 364 15.85 -1.44 4.04
CA LEU A 364 16.04 -2.61 3.21
C LEU A 364 17.32 -2.49 2.39
N VAL A 365 17.84 -3.63 1.99
CA VAL A 365 19.04 -3.76 1.16
C VAL A 365 18.74 -4.78 0.07
N ARG A 366 18.95 -4.40 -1.19
CA ARG A 366 18.94 -5.32 -2.31
C ARG A 366 20.24 -6.11 -2.30
N LEU A 367 20.16 -7.44 -2.22
CA LEU A 367 21.33 -8.31 -2.03
C LEU A 367 22.13 -8.54 -3.29
#